data_AF-A0A367LUR0-F1
#
_entry.id   AF-A0A367LUR0-F1
#
_cell.length_a   1.000
_cell.length_b   1.000
_cell.length_c   1.000
_cell.angle_alpha   90.00
_cell.angle_beta   90.00
_cell.angle_gamma   90.00
#
_symmetry.space_group_name_H-M   'P 1'
#
loop_
_entity.id
_entity.type
_entity.pdbx_description
1 polymer ?
#
loop_
_entity_poly.entity_id
_entity_poly.type
_entity_poly.pdbx_seq_one_letter_code
_entity_poly.pdbx_strand_id
1 'polypeptide(L)'
;PPPAKVVQALPEAQLNDSGKRGRQQYLNVCAGCHGGEGEGKPHIAVAMNGNTTLRLQDPRNLLRVIEDGIVEQQFTGFERMQPMPGFAGKLDDEHLT
;
A
#
# COMPACT_ATOMS: atom_id res chain seq x y z
N PRO A 1 -1.55 9.73 23.31
CA PRO A 1 -1.01 9.06 22.10
C PRO A 1 -0.25 10.09 21.26
N PRO A 2 0.83 9.71 20.54
CA PRO A 2 1.50 10.63 19.63
C PRO A 2 0.53 11.07 18.51
N PRO A 3 0.64 12.31 18.01
CA PRO A 3 -0.18 12.78 16.90
C PRO A 3 0.10 11.95 15.64
N ALA A 4 -0.95 11.62 14.89
CA ALA A 4 -0.82 10.81 13.68
C ALA A 4 -0.02 11.57 12.60
N LYS A 5 1.05 10.96 12.07
CA LYS A 5 1.86 11.54 10.99
C LYS A 5 0.97 11.86 9.79
N VAL A 6 1.00 13.10 9.31
CA VAL A 6 0.30 13.49 8.07
C VAL A 6 1.21 13.12 6.91
N VAL A 7 0.78 12.21 6.05
CA VAL A 7 1.48 11.87 4.81
C VAL A 7 1.06 12.91 3.76
N GLN A 8 2.01 13.72 3.33
CA GLN A 8 1.80 14.69 2.25
C GLN A 8 2.34 14.07 0.95
N ALA A 9 1.54 14.15 -0.11
CA ALA A 9 2.01 13.78 -1.44
C ALA A 9 3.06 14.80 -1.90
N LEU A 10 4.27 14.32 -2.19
CA LEU A 10 5.31 15.13 -2.80
C LEU A 10 5.24 14.96 -4.33
N PRO A 11 5.45 16.03 -5.11
CA PRO A 11 5.66 15.90 -6.54
C PRO A 11 6.83 14.95 -6.82
N GLU A 12 6.73 14.15 -7.89
CA GLU A 12 7.75 13.15 -8.23
C GLU A 12 9.17 13.74 -8.34
N ALA A 13 9.28 14.96 -8.88
CA ALA A 13 10.54 15.69 -8.99
C ALA A 13 11.23 15.98 -7.64
N GLN A 14 10.48 15.90 -6.54
CA GLN A 14 10.96 16.16 -5.17
C GLN A 14 11.22 14.87 -4.37
N LEU A 15 10.98 13.70 -4.96
CA LEU A 15 11.29 12.42 -4.32
C LEU A 15 12.82 12.22 -4.26
N ASN A 16 13.30 11.71 -3.13
CA ASN A 16 14.66 11.17 -3.03
C ASN A 16 14.76 9.83 -3.78
N ASP A 17 15.96 9.24 -3.87
CA ASP A 17 16.16 8.03 -4.67
C ASP A 17 15.37 6.82 -4.15
N SER A 18 15.25 6.66 -2.83
CA SER A 18 14.38 5.62 -2.24
C SER A 18 12.91 5.85 -2.61
N GLY A 19 12.41 7.08 -2.52
CA GLY A 19 11.05 7.44 -2.92
C GLY A 19 10.77 7.20 -4.41
N LYS A 20 11.74 7.44 -5.30
CA LYS A 20 11.63 7.13 -6.72
C LYS A 20 11.59 5.62 -6.98
N ARG A 21 12.45 4.84 -6.32
CA ARG A 21 12.42 3.37 -6.40
C ARG A 21 11.10 2.81 -5.88
N GLY A 22 10.66 3.27 -4.70
CA GLY A 22 9.38 2.89 -4.11
C GLY A 22 8.20 3.23 -5.01
N ARG A 23 8.20 4.40 -5.66
CA ARG A 23 7.19 4.77 -6.67
C ARG A 23 7.20 3.82 -7.85
N GLN A 24 8.36 3.52 -8.43
CA GLN A 24 8.45 2.59 -9.56
C GLN A 24 7.95 1.21 -9.18
N GLN A 25 8.31 0.72 -8.00
CA GLN A 25 7.87 -0.58 -7.49
C GLN A 25 6.35 -0.61 -7.27
N TYR A 26 5.80 0.45 -6.69
CA TYR A 26 4.36 0.61 -6.53
C TYR A 26 3.63 0.52 -7.87
N LEU A 27 4.12 1.22 -8.90
CA LEU A 27 3.52 1.19 -10.23
C LEU A 27 3.61 -0.19 -10.89
N ASN A 28 4.72 -0.91 -10.69
CA ASN A 28 4.94 -2.23 -11.27
C ASN A 28 4.08 -3.32 -10.62
N VAL A 29 3.89 -3.25 -9.30
CA VAL A 29 3.37 -4.39 -8.51
C VAL A 29 2.02 -4.10 -7.86
N CYS A 30 1.79 -2.87 -7.40
CA CYS A 30 0.67 -2.54 -6.51
C CYS A 30 -0.46 -1.80 -7.24
N ALA A 31 -0.11 -0.92 -8.18
CA ALA A 31 -1.03 0.01 -8.83
C ALA A 31 -2.12 -0.69 -9.66
N GLY A 32 -1.88 -1.91 -10.14
CA GLY A 32 -2.89 -2.69 -10.87
C GLY A 32 -4.18 -2.93 -10.09
N CYS A 33 -4.09 -2.99 -8.76
CA CYS A 33 -5.26 -3.10 -7.87
C CYS A 33 -5.53 -1.79 -7.12
N HIS A 34 -4.48 -1.15 -6.60
CA HIS A 34 -4.62 0.02 -5.72
C HIS A 34 -4.72 1.37 -6.45
N GLY A 35 -4.70 1.38 -7.79
CA GLY A 35 -4.73 2.59 -8.60
C GLY A 35 -3.36 3.24 -8.73
N GLY A 36 -3.12 3.93 -9.84
CA GLY A 36 -1.82 4.54 -10.14
C GLY A 36 -1.41 5.64 -9.15
N GLU A 37 -2.41 6.32 -8.61
CA GLU A 37 -2.27 7.40 -7.64
C GLU A 37 -2.74 6.97 -6.24
N GLY A 38 -2.94 5.67 -6.01
CA GLY A 38 -3.38 5.14 -4.71
C GLY A 38 -4.86 5.35 -4.40
N GLU A 39 -5.68 5.64 -5.40
CA GLU A 39 -7.11 5.89 -5.27
C GLU A 39 -7.94 4.64 -4.94
N GLY A 40 -7.37 3.45 -5.12
CA GLY A 40 -8.05 2.18 -4.94
C GLY A 40 -9.07 1.88 -6.03
N LYS A 41 -9.82 0.80 -5.86
CA LYS A 41 -10.92 0.46 -6.75
C LYS A 41 -12.13 0.05 -5.91
N PRO A 42 -13.25 0.77 -5.99
CA PRO A 42 -14.46 0.45 -5.22
C PRO A 42 -14.82 -1.03 -5.36
N HIS A 43 -15.17 -1.65 -4.23
CA HIS A 43 -15.61 -3.06 -4.14
C HIS A 43 -14.54 -4.09 -4.57
N ILE A 44 -13.26 -3.69 -4.69
CA ILE A 44 -12.17 -4.55 -5.15
C ILE A 44 -10.94 -4.40 -4.26
N ALA A 45 -10.39 -3.19 -4.17
CA ALA A 45 -9.13 -2.91 -3.48
C ALA A 45 -9.19 -1.57 -2.74
N VAL A 46 -8.63 -1.51 -1.54
CA VAL A 46 -8.64 -0.31 -0.70
C VAL A 46 -7.82 0.80 -1.36
N ALA A 47 -8.22 2.04 -1.14
CA ALA A 47 -7.37 3.19 -1.41
C ALA A 47 -6.14 3.17 -0.49
N MET A 48 -4.98 3.52 -1.04
CA MET A 48 -3.78 3.85 -0.27
C MET A 48 -3.87 5.28 0.26
N ASN A 49 -4.53 6.17 -0.49
CA ASN A 49 -4.80 7.53 -0.08
C ASN A 49 -5.65 7.55 1.20
N GLY A 50 -5.12 8.17 2.25
CA GLY A 50 -5.78 8.23 3.56
C GLY A 50 -5.69 6.94 4.38
N ASN A 51 -5.03 5.88 3.90
CA ASN A 51 -4.88 4.63 4.63
C ASN A 51 -4.01 4.84 5.89
N THR A 52 -4.57 4.51 7.05
CA THR A 52 -3.93 4.75 8.34
C THR A 52 -2.71 3.87 8.57
N THR A 53 -2.64 2.68 7.97
CA THR A 53 -1.48 1.78 8.05
C THR A 53 -0.23 2.45 7.48
N LEU A 54 -0.37 3.28 6.44
CA LEU A 54 0.74 4.01 5.82
C LEU A 54 1.21 5.22 6.64
N ARG A 55 0.46 5.60 7.68
CA ARG A 55 0.76 6.77 8.53
C ARG A 55 1.49 6.40 9.82
N LEU A 56 1.68 5.11 10.08
CA LEU A 56 2.37 4.63 11.27
C LEU A 56 3.87 4.93 11.17
N GLN A 57 4.49 5.28 12.29
CA GLN A 57 5.94 5.51 12.35
C GLN A 57 6.73 4.21 12.13
N ASP A 58 6.20 3.11 12.64
CA ASP A 58 6.75 1.77 12.46
C ASP A 58 5.98 1.06 11.32
N PRO A 59 6.66 0.71 10.21
CA PRO A 59 6.01 0.08 9.07
C PRO A 59 5.80 -1.43 9.22
N ARG A 60 6.15 -2.05 10.36
CA ARG A 60 6.02 -3.52 10.55
C ARG A 60 4.68 -4.10 10.12
N ASN A 61 3.57 -3.41 10.43
CA ASN A 61 2.24 -3.89 10.04
C ASN A 61 2.01 -3.80 8.53
N LEU A 62 2.55 -2.76 7.87
CA LEU A 62 2.50 -2.66 6.41
C LEU A 62 3.32 -3.78 5.77
N LEU A 63 4.53 -4.03 6.28
CA LEU A 63 5.39 -5.10 5.77
C LEU A 63 4.74 -6.47 5.93
N ARG A 64 4.19 -6.77 7.10
CA ARG A 64 3.43 -8.01 7.37
C ARG A 64 2.30 -8.22 6.37
N VAL A 65 1.55 -7.16 6.07
CA VAL A 65 0.45 -7.20 5.08
C VAL A 65 0.96 -7.46 3.66
N ILE A 66 2.10 -6.87 3.27
CA ILE A 66 2.69 -7.09 1.95
C ILE A 66 3.24 -8.53 1.84
N GLU A 67 3.91 -9.01 2.88
CA GLU A 67 4.49 -10.35 2.90
C GLU A 67 3.42 -11.44 2.90
N ASP A 68 2.48 -11.38 3.85
CA ASP A 68 1.50 -12.43 4.08
C ASP A 68 0.30 -12.32 3.13
N GLY A 69 0.00 -11.11 2.65
CA GLY A 69 -1.22 -10.79 1.92
C GLY A 69 -2.45 -10.68 2.84
N ILE A 70 -3.62 -10.52 2.22
CA ILE A 70 -4.91 -10.44 2.90
C ILE A 70 -5.89 -11.37 2.19
N VAL A 71 -6.51 -12.28 2.94
CA VAL A 71 -7.58 -13.14 2.41
C VAL A 71 -8.80 -12.30 2.03
N GLU A 72 -9.67 -12.81 1.17
CA GLU A 72 -10.89 -12.08 0.80
C GLU A 72 -11.69 -11.62 2.02
N GLN A 73 -12.22 -10.41 1.95
CA GLN A 73 -13.03 -9.82 3.02
C GLN A 73 -14.44 -9.58 2.48
N GLN A 74 -15.45 -10.11 3.16
CA GLN A 74 -16.86 -9.84 2.85
C GLN A 74 -17.38 -8.78 3.82
N PHE A 75 -18.11 -7.80 3.28
CA PHE A 75 -18.79 -6.78 4.06
C PHE A 75 -20.30 -6.88 3.86
N THR A 76 -21.06 -6.02 4.54
CA THR A 76 -22.53 -6.01 4.44
C THR A 76 -23.00 -5.73 3.01
N GLY A 77 -24.03 -6.45 2.56
CA GLY A 77 -24.57 -6.29 1.21
C GLY A 77 -23.76 -7.05 0.17
N PHE A 78 -23.47 -6.41 -0.97
CA PHE A 78 -22.67 -6.97 -2.07
C PHE A 78 -21.20 -6.53 -2.05
N GLU A 79 -20.79 -5.90 -0.95
CA GLU A 79 -19.46 -5.36 -0.75
C GLU A 79 -18.45 -6.46 -0.42
N ARG A 80 -17.36 -6.49 -1.17
CA ARG A 80 -16.24 -7.41 -0.90
C ARG A 80 -14.91 -6.77 -1.29
N MET A 81 -13.83 -7.26 -0.70
CA MET A 81 -12.48 -7.01 -1.16
C MET A 81 -11.93 -8.28 -1.76
N GLN A 82 -11.30 -8.14 -2.92
CA GLN A 82 -10.55 -9.23 -3.51
C GLN A 82 -9.36 -9.58 -2.61
N PRO A 83 -8.90 -10.84 -2.61
CA PRO A 83 -7.71 -11.20 -1.86
C PRO A 83 -6.51 -10.40 -2.37
N MET A 84 -5.72 -9.86 -1.44
CA MET A 84 -4.41 -9.30 -1.73
C MET A 84 -3.40 -10.43 -1.64
N PRO A 85 -2.70 -10.79 -2.73
CA PRO A 85 -1.72 -11.86 -2.67
C PRO A 85 -0.53 -11.48 -1.79
N GLY A 86 0.01 -12.46 -1.07
CA GLY A 86 1.27 -12.31 -0.35
C GLY A 86 2.48 -12.28 -1.29
N PHE A 87 3.47 -11.47 -0.91
CA PHE A 87 4.71 -11.26 -1.64
C PHE A 87 5.95 -11.84 -0.94
N ALA A 88 5.76 -12.63 0.12
CA ALA A 88 6.87 -13.36 0.77
C ALA A 88 7.71 -14.13 -0.26
N GLY A 89 9.03 -13.90 -0.25
CA GLY A 89 9.98 -14.50 -1.17
C GLY A 89 9.90 -14.02 -2.63
N LYS A 90 9.04 -13.05 -2.95
CA LYS A 90 8.92 -12.41 -4.27
C LYS A 90 9.48 -10.99 -4.28
N LEU A 91 9.43 -10.33 -3.13
CA LEU A 91 10.07 -9.04 -2.87
C LEU A 91 11.16 -9.25 -1.82
N ASP A 92 12.29 -8.58 -1.99
CA ASP A 92 13.36 -8.53 -1.00
C ASP A 92 13.32 -7.20 -0.22
N ASP A 93 14.20 -7.06 0.76
CA ASP A 93 14.27 -5.88 1.63
C ASP A 93 14.49 -4.58 0.83
N GLU A 94 15.24 -4.62 -0.27
CA GLU A 94 15.51 -3.44 -1.09
C GLU A 94 14.25 -2.94 -1.82
N HIS A 95 13.30 -3.82 -2.10
CA HIS A 95 11.99 -3.44 -2.63
C HIS A 95 11.01 -2.94 -1.56
N LEU A 96 11.29 -3.20 -0.28
CA LEU A 96 10.39 -2.93 0.84
C LEU A 96 10.82 -1.75 1.74
N THR A 97 12.03 -1.20 1.55
CA THR A 97 12.59 -0.09 2.34
C THR A 97 13.18 1.04 1.48
#